data_AF-A0A929QKZ5-F1
#
_entry.id   AF-A0A929QKZ5-F1
#
_cell.length_a   1.000
_cell.length_b   1.000
_cell.length_c   1.000
_cell.angle_alpha   90.00
_cell.angle_beta   90.00
_cell.angle_gamma   90.00
#
_symmetry.space_group_name_H-M   'P 1'
#
loop_
_entity.id
_entity.type
_entity.pdbx_description
1 polymer ?
#
loop_
_entity_poly.entity_id
_entity_poly.type
_entity_poly.pdbx_seq_one_letter_code
_entity_poly.pdbx_strand_id
1 'polypeptide(L)'
;MRAVLLFFMVINFAFCFEVPVDCTQIFEARKEEISKELEVIDEQRQALEVFRASSAAAYEENNKKLAKKEADLNATMKVIEQKRKEIDEVVAKNEKILKELRTMTTDKGNESYAKMKDGAAAEVLSQMPRSNAATILYALDAKKISTIM
;
A
#
# COMPACT_ATOMS: atom_id res chain seq x y z
N MET A 1 39.85 8.43 -95.24
CA MET A 1 40.53 8.22 -93.93
C MET A 1 40.74 9.53 -93.17
N ARG A 2 41.55 10.50 -93.65
CA ARG A 2 41.82 11.79 -92.94
C ARG A 2 40.58 12.66 -92.67
N ALA A 3 39.69 12.80 -93.64
CA ALA A 3 38.46 13.61 -93.48
C ALA A 3 37.46 12.99 -92.47
N VAL A 4 37.41 11.65 -92.40
CA VAL A 4 36.56 10.92 -91.45
C VAL A 4 37.09 11.03 -90.02
N LEU A 5 38.41 10.97 -89.85
CA LEU A 5 39.06 11.19 -88.56
C LEU A 5 38.87 12.64 -88.06
N LEU A 6 38.98 13.63 -88.95
CA LEU A 6 38.69 15.03 -88.61
C LEU A 6 37.22 15.24 -88.23
N PHE A 7 36.29 14.60 -88.94
CA PHE A 7 34.86 14.65 -88.61
C PHE A 7 34.57 14.02 -87.24
N PHE A 8 35.16 12.87 -86.95
CA PHE A 8 35.06 12.25 -85.62
C PHE A 8 35.72 13.10 -84.52
N MET A 9 36.82 13.78 -84.81
CA MET A 9 37.49 14.68 -83.86
C MET A 9 36.65 15.94 -83.56
N VAL A 10 36.01 16.52 -84.58
CA VAL A 10 35.12 17.68 -84.41
C VAL A 10 33.84 17.31 -83.66
N ILE A 11 33.27 16.13 -83.91
CA ILE A 11 32.12 15.63 -83.16
C ILE A 11 32.48 15.39 -81.69
N ASN A 12 33.62 14.74 -81.40
CA ASN A 12 34.06 14.54 -80.02
C ASN A 12 34.32 15.86 -79.28
N PHE A 13 34.83 16.89 -79.98
CA PHE A 13 35.01 18.22 -79.39
C PHE A 13 33.68 18.95 -79.14
N ALA A 14 32.70 18.81 -80.03
CA ALA A 14 31.37 19.42 -79.87
C ALA A 14 30.56 18.81 -78.72
N PHE A 15 30.79 17.53 -78.38
CA PHE A 15 30.14 16.85 -77.26
C PHE A 15 30.89 16.98 -75.92
N CYS A 16 32.00 17.75 -75.87
CA CYS A 16 32.76 17.97 -74.64
C CYS A 16 32.26 19.17 -73.82
N PHE A 17 31.11 19.77 -74.15
CA PHE A 17 30.51 20.82 -73.34
C PHE A 17 29.96 20.22 -72.04
N GLU A 18 30.68 20.51 -70.96
CA GLU A 18 30.33 20.26 -69.58
C GLU A 18 28.88 20.71 -69.30
N VAL A 19 28.04 19.81 -68.78
CA VAL A 19 26.67 20.16 -68.38
C VAL A 19 26.78 21.23 -67.29
N PRO A 20 26.30 22.47 -67.49
CA PRO A 20 26.38 23.48 -66.46
C PRO A 20 25.47 23.05 -65.32
N VAL A 21 26.06 22.64 -64.20
CA VAL A 21 25.34 22.39 -62.96
C VAL A 21 24.76 23.74 -62.52
N ASP A 22 23.43 23.86 -62.53
CA ASP A 22 22.76 25.06 -62.01
C ASP A 22 22.80 25.04 -60.48
N CYS A 23 23.90 25.56 -59.93
CA CYS A 23 24.13 25.65 -58.50
C CYS A 23 22.96 26.34 -57.77
N THR A 24 22.27 27.28 -58.41
CA THR A 24 21.15 28.02 -57.81
C THR A 24 19.99 27.09 -57.48
N GLN A 25 19.63 26.19 -58.40
CA GLN A 25 18.55 25.22 -58.18
C GLN A 25 18.91 24.24 -57.06
N ILE A 26 20.17 23.80 -56.99
CA ILE A 26 20.64 22.90 -55.93
C ILE A 26 20.58 23.61 -54.58
N PHE A 27 21.00 24.88 -54.50
CA PHE A 27 20.96 25.64 -53.25
C PHE A 27 19.53 25.90 -52.77
N GLU A 28 18.61 26.28 -53.65
CA GLU A 28 17.20 26.47 -53.26
C GLU A 28 16.56 25.13 -52.85
N ALA A 29 16.85 24.03 -53.54
CA ALA A 29 16.36 22.70 -53.14
C ALA A 29 16.87 22.27 -51.76
N ARG A 30 18.17 22.49 -51.46
CA ARG A 30 18.74 22.19 -50.14
C ARG A 30 18.19 23.08 -49.04
N LYS A 31 17.95 24.36 -49.35
CA LYS A 31 17.34 25.30 -48.41
C LYS A 31 15.90 24.90 -48.08
N GLU A 32 15.14 24.43 -49.07
CA GLU A 32 13.78 23.93 -48.85
C GLU A 32 13.80 22.63 -48.02
N GLU A 33 14.70 21.70 -48.33
CA GLU A 33 14.90 20.46 -47.56
C GLU A 33 15.24 20.75 -46.09
N ILE A 34 16.24 21.62 -45.84
CA ILE A 34 16.63 22.02 -44.49
C ILE A 34 15.47 22.71 -43.75
N SER A 35 14.68 23.54 -44.44
CA SER A 35 13.54 24.22 -43.82
C SER A 35 12.47 23.21 -43.38
N LYS A 36 12.18 22.20 -44.21
CA LYS A 36 11.25 21.12 -43.87
C LYS A 36 11.76 20.28 -42.71
N GLU A 37 13.04 19.92 -42.71
CA GLU A 37 13.63 19.18 -41.58
C GLU A 37 13.58 19.99 -40.28
N LEU A 38 13.76 21.31 -40.35
CA LEU A 38 13.68 22.18 -39.19
C LEU A 38 12.25 22.28 -38.63
N GLU A 39 11.24 22.33 -39.50
CA GLU A 39 9.83 22.23 -39.09
C GLU A 39 9.54 20.90 -38.39
N VAL A 40 10.00 19.77 -38.95
CA VAL A 40 9.83 18.45 -38.32
C VAL A 40 10.52 18.37 -36.95
N ILE A 41 11.72 18.94 -36.81
CA ILE A 41 12.43 18.98 -35.53
C ILE A 41 11.65 19.82 -34.50
N ASP A 42 11.05 20.94 -34.92
CA ASP A 42 10.28 21.80 -34.03
C ASP A 42 9.00 21.10 -33.55
N GLU A 43 8.27 20.44 -34.46
CA GLU A 43 7.10 19.62 -34.13
C GLU A 43 7.46 18.51 -33.13
N GLN A 44 8.56 17.80 -33.36
CA GLN A 44 9.04 16.77 -32.45
C GLN A 44 9.41 17.32 -31.07
N ARG A 45 10.04 18.51 -31.02
CA ARG A 45 10.36 19.17 -29.74
C ARG A 45 9.10 19.54 -28.98
N GLN A 46 8.11 20.12 -29.66
CA GLN A 46 6.83 20.47 -29.05
C GLN A 46 6.12 19.23 -28.52
N ALA A 47 6.03 18.15 -29.31
CA ALA A 47 5.42 16.90 -28.88
C ALA A 47 6.12 16.29 -27.65
N LEU A 48 7.45 16.35 -27.62
CA LEU A 48 8.26 15.86 -26.52
C LEU A 48 8.13 16.72 -25.25
N GLU A 49 7.99 18.04 -25.39
CA GLU A 49 7.72 18.93 -24.26
C GLU A 49 6.34 18.65 -23.65
N VAL A 50 5.31 18.50 -24.48
CA VAL A 50 3.96 18.12 -24.04
C VAL A 50 3.97 16.77 -23.33
N PHE A 51 4.67 15.78 -23.89
CA PHE A 51 4.81 14.47 -23.27
C PHE A 51 5.51 14.55 -21.90
N ARG A 52 6.58 15.33 -21.78
CA ARG A 52 7.30 15.52 -20.51
C ARG A 52 6.44 16.21 -19.47
N ALA A 53 5.70 17.25 -19.85
CA ALA A 53 4.79 17.96 -18.95
C ALA A 53 3.66 17.02 -18.46
N SER A 54 3.03 16.28 -19.37
CA SER A 54 1.99 15.30 -19.04
C SER A 54 2.52 14.19 -18.12
N SER A 55 3.70 13.65 -18.43
CA SER A 55 4.33 12.62 -17.61
C SER A 55 4.66 13.14 -16.21
N ALA A 56 5.25 14.34 -16.11
CA ALA A 56 5.57 14.95 -14.82
C ALA A 56 4.31 15.16 -13.97
N ALA A 57 3.23 15.67 -14.57
CA ALA A 57 1.95 15.84 -13.89
C ALA A 57 1.36 14.51 -13.40
N ALA A 58 1.41 13.46 -14.23
CA ALA A 58 0.95 12.12 -13.86
C ALA A 58 1.77 11.51 -12.71
N TYR A 59 3.10 11.66 -12.73
CA TYR A 59 3.97 11.23 -11.64
C TYR A 59 3.69 12.00 -10.34
N GLU A 60 3.50 13.32 -10.42
CA GLU A 60 3.18 14.14 -9.25
C GLU A 60 1.83 13.73 -8.64
N GLU A 61 0.80 13.52 -9.47
CA GLU A 61 -0.51 13.06 -9.01
C GLU A 61 -0.42 11.68 -8.34
N ASN A 62 0.31 10.74 -8.95
CA ASN A 62 0.51 9.41 -8.37
C ASN A 62 1.28 9.47 -7.05
N ASN A 63 2.33 10.28 -6.96
CA ASN A 63 3.08 10.46 -5.72
C ASN A 63 2.20 11.06 -4.61
N LYS A 64 1.34 12.04 -4.94
CA LYS A 64 0.36 12.59 -3.98
C LYS A 64 -0.64 11.53 -3.51
N LYS A 65 -1.12 10.66 -4.41
CA LYS A 65 -2.02 9.55 -4.06
C LYS A 65 -1.31 8.52 -3.17
N LEU A 66 -0.06 8.17 -3.48
CA LEU A 66 0.74 7.25 -2.68
C LEU A 66 1.00 7.80 -1.28
N ALA A 67 1.44 9.06 -1.16
CA ALA A 67 1.65 9.70 0.14
C ALA A 67 0.39 9.70 1.01
N LYS A 68 -0.79 9.95 0.42
CA LYS A 68 -2.07 9.85 1.14
C LYS A 68 -2.36 8.43 1.62
N LYS A 69 -2.15 7.42 0.77
CA LYS A 69 -2.33 6.01 1.14
C LYS A 69 -1.36 5.56 2.23
N GLU A 70 -0.10 5.99 2.17
CA GLU A 70 0.90 5.68 3.19
C GLU A 70 0.54 6.33 4.53
N ALA A 71 0.07 7.58 4.52
CA ALA A 71 -0.39 8.26 5.74
C ALA A 71 -1.59 7.53 6.37
N ASP A 72 -2.57 7.11 5.56
CA ASP A 72 -3.75 6.37 6.02
C ASP A 72 -3.40 4.97 6.56
N LEU A 73 -2.51 4.25 5.85
CA LEU A 73 -2.00 2.96 6.31
C LEU A 73 -1.25 3.09 7.64
N ASN A 74 -0.39 4.10 7.78
CA ASN A 74 0.34 4.35 9.02
C ASN A 74 -0.60 4.72 10.18
N ALA A 75 -1.64 5.53 9.92
CA ALA A 75 -2.66 5.85 10.91
C ALA A 75 -3.41 4.58 11.36
N THR A 76 -3.83 3.76 10.38
CA THR A 76 -4.52 2.49 10.65
C THR A 76 -3.64 1.52 11.44
N MET A 77 -2.35 1.42 11.10
CA MET A 77 -1.41 0.55 11.81
C MET A 77 -1.27 0.95 13.27
N LYS A 78 -1.17 2.25 13.57
CA LYS A 78 -1.13 2.75 14.96
C LYS A 78 -2.39 2.37 15.75
N VAL A 79 -3.56 2.46 15.11
CA VAL A 79 -4.82 2.05 15.74
C VAL A 79 -4.84 0.54 16.01
N ILE A 80 -4.37 -0.27 15.06
CA ILE A 80 -4.28 -1.72 15.22
C ILE A 80 -3.32 -2.10 16.35
N GLU A 81 -2.14 -1.48 16.41
CA GLU A 81 -1.16 -1.71 17.48
C GLU A 81 -1.71 -1.34 18.86
N GLN A 82 -2.41 -0.21 18.96
CA GLN A 82 -3.03 0.23 20.20
C GLN A 82 -4.11 -0.75 20.65
N LYS A 83 -5.02 -1.16 19.75
CA LYS A 83 -6.05 -2.16 20.04
C LYS A 83 -5.46 -3.50 20.44
N ARG A 84 -4.37 -3.92 19.82
CA ARG A 84 -3.69 -5.17 20.17
C ARG A 84 -3.16 -5.13 21.60
N LYS A 85 -2.50 -4.03 22.01
CA LYS A 85 -2.06 -3.85 23.40
C LYS A 85 -3.21 -3.89 24.40
N GLU A 86 -4.31 -3.20 24.08
CA GLU A 86 -5.51 -3.20 24.93
C GLU A 86 -6.12 -4.62 25.06
N ILE A 87 -6.18 -5.37 23.96
CA ILE A 87 -6.64 -6.76 23.97
C ILE A 87 -5.71 -7.63 24.83
N ASP A 88 -4.40 -7.52 24.63
CA ASP A 88 -3.41 -8.30 25.39
C ASP A 88 -3.52 -8.02 26.90
N GLU A 89 -3.73 -6.76 27.30
CA GLU A 89 -3.97 -6.38 28.70
C GLU A 89 -5.27 -6.97 29.26
N VAL A 90 -6.36 -6.90 28.50
CA VAL A 90 -7.66 -7.46 28.92
C VAL A 90 -7.59 -8.98 29.02
N VAL A 91 -6.94 -9.65 28.08
CA VAL A 91 -6.74 -11.11 28.11
C VAL A 91 -5.92 -11.48 29.35
N ALA A 92 -4.81 -10.80 29.63
CA ALA A 92 -4.00 -11.07 30.82
C ALA A 92 -4.77 -10.86 32.12
N LYS A 93 -5.59 -9.80 32.22
CA LYS A 93 -6.48 -9.56 33.37
C LYS A 93 -7.50 -10.69 33.53
N ASN A 94 -8.14 -11.09 32.43
CA ASN A 94 -9.13 -12.17 32.44
C ASN A 94 -8.51 -13.51 32.84
N GLU A 95 -7.33 -13.84 32.33
CA GLU A 95 -6.60 -15.06 32.73
C GLU A 95 -6.26 -15.05 34.22
N LYS A 96 -5.86 -13.90 34.77
CA LYS A 96 -5.60 -13.75 36.20
C LYS A 96 -6.87 -13.96 37.02
N ILE A 97 -7.97 -13.32 36.63
CA ILE A 97 -9.29 -13.48 37.29
C ILE A 97 -9.74 -14.94 37.21
N LEU A 98 -9.59 -15.60 36.06
CA LEU A 98 -9.96 -17.01 35.90
C LEU A 98 -9.11 -17.93 36.78
N LYS A 99 -7.81 -17.65 36.95
CA LYS A 99 -6.96 -18.37 37.89
C LYS A 99 -7.43 -18.17 39.33
N GLU A 100 -7.68 -16.92 39.73
CA GLU A 100 -8.18 -16.58 41.07
C GLU A 100 -9.53 -17.25 41.38
N LEU A 101 -10.48 -17.21 40.44
CA LEU A 101 -11.77 -17.89 40.54
C LEU A 101 -11.60 -19.41 40.70
N ARG A 102 -10.75 -20.04 39.87
CA ARG A 102 -10.48 -21.48 39.99
C ARG A 102 -9.88 -21.82 41.35
N THR A 103 -8.90 -21.05 41.82
CA THR A 103 -8.29 -21.29 43.13
C THR A 103 -9.30 -21.13 44.26
N MET A 104 -10.17 -20.12 44.20
CA MET A 104 -11.25 -19.96 45.17
C MET A 104 -12.20 -21.16 45.14
N THR A 105 -12.66 -21.60 43.97
CA THR A 105 -13.58 -22.75 43.86
C THR A 105 -12.98 -24.07 44.35
N THR A 106 -11.66 -24.29 44.18
CA THR A 106 -10.99 -25.54 44.58
C THR A 106 -10.38 -25.51 45.98
N ASP A 107 -10.49 -24.40 46.72
CA ASP A 107 -9.91 -24.32 48.06
C ASP A 107 -10.63 -25.29 49.01
N LYS A 108 -9.86 -25.98 49.87
CA LYS A 108 -10.36 -27.04 50.76
C LYS A 108 -11.44 -26.54 51.72
N GLY A 109 -11.40 -25.26 52.07
CA GLY A 109 -12.45 -24.61 52.86
C GLY A 109 -13.80 -24.60 52.14
N ASN A 110 -13.81 -24.36 50.83
CA ASN A 110 -15.02 -24.28 50.01
C ASN A 110 -15.56 -25.66 49.64
N GLU A 111 -14.70 -26.68 49.50
CA GLU A 111 -15.14 -28.07 49.36
C GLU A 111 -15.98 -28.56 50.54
N SER A 112 -15.68 -28.10 51.77
CA SER A 112 -16.47 -28.45 52.95
C SER A 112 -17.91 -27.92 52.84
N TYR A 113 -18.09 -26.70 52.33
CA TYR A 113 -19.41 -26.12 52.09
C TYR A 113 -20.12 -26.75 50.89
N ALA A 114 -19.39 -27.14 49.84
CA ALA A 114 -19.95 -27.86 48.69
C ALA A 114 -20.54 -29.22 49.09
N LYS A 115 -19.89 -29.93 50.02
CA LYS A 115 -20.30 -31.24 50.54
C LYS A 115 -21.33 -31.17 51.68
N MET A 116 -21.56 -29.99 52.25
CA MET A 116 -22.51 -29.78 53.35
C MET A 116 -23.96 -29.83 52.84
N LYS A 117 -24.92 -30.24 53.68
CA LYS A 117 -26.36 -30.12 53.35
C LYS A 117 -26.76 -28.66 53.17
N ASP A 118 -27.61 -28.40 52.17
CA ASP A 118 -27.99 -27.03 51.76
C ASP A 118 -28.50 -26.18 52.93
N GLY A 119 -29.38 -26.73 53.78
CA GLY A 119 -29.90 -26.03 54.96
C GLY A 119 -28.84 -25.70 56.02
N ALA A 120 -27.86 -26.57 56.23
CA ALA A 120 -26.77 -26.31 57.18
C ALA A 120 -25.78 -25.28 56.63
N ALA A 121 -25.53 -25.29 55.32
CA ALA A 121 -24.71 -24.28 54.66
C ALA A 121 -25.39 -22.90 54.72
N ALA A 122 -26.70 -22.82 54.45
CA ALA A 122 -27.47 -21.58 54.54
C ALA A 122 -27.46 -20.99 55.96
N GLU A 123 -27.62 -21.83 56.99
CA GLU A 123 -27.61 -21.40 58.39
C GLU A 123 -26.23 -20.85 58.79
N VAL A 124 -25.14 -21.55 58.45
CA VAL A 124 -23.77 -21.07 58.73
C VAL A 124 -23.43 -19.79 57.96
N LEU A 125 -23.87 -19.66 56.71
CA LEU A 125 -23.67 -18.45 55.90
C LEU A 125 -24.48 -17.25 56.44
N SER A 126 -25.66 -17.49 57.01
CA SER A 126 -26.51 -16.43 57.57
C SER A 126 -25.95 -15.80 58.86
N GLN A 127 -25.12 -16.55 59.59
CA GLN A 127 -24.53 -16.14 60.86
C GLN A 127 -23.16 -15.45 60.72
N MET A 128 -22.59 -15.40 59.52
CA MET A 128 -21.28 -14.79 59.27
C MET A 128 -21.37 -13.41 58.59
N PRO A 129 -20.29 -12.62 58.58
CA PRO A 129 -20.28 -11.32 57.91
C PRO A 129 -20.53 -11.48 56.39
N ARG A 130 -21.34 -10.56 55.82
CA ARG A 130 -21.73 -10.58 54.40
C ARG A 130 -20.56 -10.73 53.43
N SER A 131 -19.42 -10.10 53.72
CA SER A 131 -18.19 -10.22 52.92
C SER A 131 -17.70 -11.67 52.82
N ASN A 132 -17.67 -12.38 53.95
CA ASN A 132 -17.13 -13.74 54.01
C ASN A 132 -18.13 -14.74 53.40
N ALA A 133 -19.43 -14.52 53.62
CA ALA A 133 -20.48 -15.32 53.01
C ALA A 133 -20.45 -15.22 51.48
N ALA A 134 -20.26 -14.00 50.94
CA ALA A 134 -20.14 -13.78 49.51
C ALA A 134 -18.93 -14.52 48.92
N THR A 135 -17.76 -14.48 49.57
CA THR A 135 -16.57 -15.20 49.10
C THR A 135 -16.79 -16.71 49.02
N ILE A 136 -17.43 -17.31 50.02
CA ILE A 136 -17.74 -18.75 50.02
C ILE A 136 -18.80 -19.06 48.96
N LEU A 137 -19.85 -18.25 48.83
CA LEU A 137 -20.88 -18.42 47.80
C LEU A 137 -20.30 -18.35 46.38
N TYR A 138 -19.43 -17.39 46.08
CA TYR A 138 -18.78 -17.28 44.77
C TYR A 138 -17.79 -18.41 44.46
N ALA A 139 -17.37 -19.15 45.48
CA ALA A 139 -16.53 -20.34 45.31
C ALA A 139 -17.34 -21.63 45.09
N LEU A 140 -18.67 -21.62 45.28
CA LEU A 140 -19.52 -22.78 45.03
C LEU A 140 -19.97 -22.85 43.56
N ASP A 141 -20.39 -24.03 43.11
CA ASP A 141 -20.99 -24.18 41.78
C ASP A 141 -22.37 -23.53 41.72
N ALA A 142 -22.75 -23.03 40.55
CA ALA A 142 -23.99 -22.27 40.36
C ALA A 142 -25.25 -23.04 40.82
N LYS A 143 -25.26 -24.36 40.70
CA LYS A 143 -26.36 -25.20 41.15
C LYS A 143 -26.48 -25.19 42.67
N LYS A 144 -25.36 -25.33 43.40
CA LYS A 144 -25.32 -25.29 44.85
C LYS A 144 -25.69 -23.92 45.42
N ILE A 145 -25.25 -22.85 44.77
CA ILE A 145 -25.65 -21.47 45.12
C ILE A 145 -27.18 -21.34 45.05
N SER A 146 -27.80 -21.85 43.97
CA SER A 146 -29.24 -21.79 43.76
C SER A 146 -30.07 -22.58 44.77
N THR A 147 -29.50 -23.58 45.46
CA THR A 147 -30.21 -24.34 46.50
C THR A 147 -30.00 -23.79 47.91
N ILE A 148 -28.95 -22.98 48.11
CA ILE A 148 -28.62 -22.35 49.39
C ILE A 148 -29.32 -20.99 49.55
N MET A 149 -29.48 -20.25 48.45
CA MET A 149 -30.31 -19.02 48.39
C MET A 149 -31.79 -19.35 48.31
#